data_AF-A0A5N6FAJ8-F1
#
_entry.id   AF-A0A5N6FAJ8-F1
#
_cell.length_a   1.000
_cell.length_b   1.000
_cell.length_c   1.000
_cell.angle_alpha   90.00
_cell.angle_beta   90.00
_cell.angle_gamma   90.00
#
_symmetry.space_group_name_H-M   'P 1'
#
loop_
_entity.id
_entity.type
_entity.pdbx_description
1 polymer ?
#
loop_
_entity_poly.entity_id
_entity_poly.type
_entity_poly.pdbx_seq_one_letter_code
_entity_poly.pdbx_strand_id
1 'polypeptide(L)'
;MTSIPSEPKTPAEWLKYVHSEVVTSIPSKQEQKTIQNSINERDIYLDESKIIKPPSQLWYAYTDIFAFRKPDITIFPEAYGSIQIITRVLTADTPINLKVVPDTICWIYIYASILDQPISISVGDQEPLSLELGLGTGNVGVKLIVFPDKIDLEYQECYMRAVDEDLRASLNTQLRIARALQWKNTSIATSLCSYVDSVTTDMALSFYSQVNAQAVALRQQLAAKR
;
A
#
# COMPACT_ATOMS: atom_id res chain seq x y z
N MET A 1 -3.40 16.64 23.33
CA MET A 1 -2.81 15.50 22.61
C MET A 1 -3.94 14.76 21.95
N THR A 2 -3.94 14.62 20.62
CA THR A 2 -4.93 13.80 19.90
C THR A 2 -4.64 12.33 20.16
N SER A 3 -5.59 11.61 20.74
CA SER A 3 -5.48 10.16 20.93
C SER A 3 -5.46 9.45 19.58
N ILE A 4 -4.50 8.56 19.36
CA ILE A 4 -4.46 7.69 18.18
C ILE A 4 -5.67 6.75 18.26
N PRO A 5 -6.52 6.66 17.21
CA PRO A 5 -7.60 5.68 17.20
C PRO A 5 -7.02 4.25 17.34
N SER A 6 -7.66 3.42 18.16
CA SER A 6 -7.18 2.04 18.39
C SER A 6 -7.18 1.21 17.11
N GLU A 7 -8.21 1.40 16.27
CA GLU A 7 -8.42 0.73 14.98
C GLU A 7 -9.00 1.74 13.98
N PRO A 8 -8.14 2.57 13.34
CA PRO A 8 -8.59 3.50 12.30
C PRO A 8 -9.21 2.73 11.12
N LYS A 9 -10.30 3.22 10.55
CA LYS A 9 -11.00 2.59 9.40
C LYS A 9 -11.41 3.59 8.30
N THR A 10 -11.01 4.85 8.44
CA THR A 10 -11.34 5.92 7.49
C THR A 10 -10.09 6.71 7.14
N PRO A 11 -10.03 7.32 5.94
CA PRO A 11 -8.96 8.24 5.57
C PRO A 11 -8.66 9.28 6.65
N ALA A 12 -9.69 9.82 7.30
CA ALA A 12 -9.56 10.85 8.34
C ALA A 12 -8.94 10.30 9.64
N GLU A 13 -9.31 9.09 10.06
CA GLU A 13 -8.73 8.45 11.26
C GLU A 13 -7.28 8.04 11.01
N TRP A 14 -6.97 7.48 9.83
CA TRP A 14 -5.60 7.19 9.44
C TRP A 14 -4.75 8.45 9.36
N LEU A 15 -5.31 9.57 8.89
CA LEU A 15 -4.62 10.85 8.87
C LEU A 15 -4.32 11.38 10.28
N LYS A 16 -5.23 11.16 11.26
CA LYS A 16 -4.96 11.48 12.68
C LYS A 16 -3.82 10.63 13.23
N TYR A 17 -3.77 9.35 12.88
CA TYR A 17 -2.68 8.46 13.24
C TYR A 17 -1.33 8.95 12.70
N VAL A 18 -1.27 9.33 11.42
CA VAL A 18 -0.05 9.82 10.76
C VAL A 18 0.47 11.10 11.39
N HIS A 19 -0.43 11.99 11.81
CA HIS A 19 -0.08 13.25 12.48
C HIS A 19 0.19 13.10 13.99
N SER A 20 0.13 11.88 14.54
CA SER A 20 0.47 11.66 15.94
C SER A 20 1.94 11.97 16.24
N GLU A 21 2.25 12.36 17.48
CA GLU A 21 3.64 12.63 17.92
C GLU A 21 4.57 11.43 17.67
N VAL A 22 4.04 10.22 17.87
CA VAL A 22 4.80 8.98 17.69
C VAL A 22 5.25 8.83 16.24
N VAL A 23 4.33 8.97 15.28
CA VAL A 23 4.64 8.83 13.85
C VAL A 23 5.44 10.03 13.34
N THR A 24 5.10 11.24 13.78
CA THR A 24 5.79 12.46 13.36
C THR A 24 7.26 12.49 13.80
N SER A 25 7.61 11.86 14.93
CA SER A 25 9.00 11.75 15.41
C SER A 25 9.90 10.76 14.65
N ILE A 26 9.34 9.85 13.84
CA ILE A 26 10.16 8.86 13.11
C ILE A 26 10.90 9.56 11.95
N PRO A 27 12.23 9.41 11.83
CA PRO A 27 12.99 10.02 10.74
C PRO A 27 12.83 9.28 9.42
N SER A 28 13.17 9.96 8.32
CA SER A 28 13.28 9.37 6.97
C SER A 28 12.00 8.73 6.44
N LYS A 29 10.83 9.27 6.78
CA LYS A 29 9.52 8.73 6.38
C LYS A 29 9.18 8.92 4.91
N GLN A 30 9.56 10.07 4.38
CA GLN A 30 9.21 10.51 3.04
C GLN A 30 10.45 10.56 2.15
N GLU A 31 10.31 10.09 0.92
CA GLU A 31 11.35 10.17 -0.10
C GLU A 31 10.72 10.06 -1.49
N GLN A 32 11.23 10.83 -2.43
CA GLN A 32 10.90 10.69 -3.85
C GLN A 32 12.20 10.62 -4.64
N LYS A 33 12.38 9.55 -5.40
CA LYS A 33 13.57 9.31 -6.23
C LYS A 33 13.18 9.16 -7.68
N THR A 34 13.88 9.86 -8.56
CA THR A 34 13.82 9.60 -9.99
C THR A 34 14.94 8.64 -10.36
N ILE A 35 14.57 7.47 -10.90
CA ILE A 35 15.50 6.45 -11.39
C ILE A 35 15.19 6.23 -12.86
N GLN A 36 16.05 6.73 -13.74
CA GLN A 36 15.83 6.70 -15.19
C GLN A 36 14.46 7.30 -15.55
N ASN A 37 13.53 6.47 -16.03
CA ASN A 37 12.17 6.85 -16.45
C ASN A 37 11.11 6.54 -15.38
N SER A 38 11.55 6.22 -14.16
CA SER A 38 10.67 5.88 -13.05
C SER A 38 10.76 6.86 -11.89
N ILE A 39 9.64 7.02 -11.19
CA ILE A 39 9.58 7.72 -9.91
C ILE A 39 9.18 6.70 -8.85
N ASN A 40 10.08 6.53 -7.87
CA ASN A 40 9.81 5.80 -6.64
C ASN A 40 9.41 6.81 -5.58
N GLU A 41 8.22 6.65 -5.00
CA GLU A 41 7.68 7.52 -3.98
C GLU A 41 7.37 6.72 -2.72
N ARG A 42 7.85 7.22 -1.59
CA ARG A 42 7.70 6.58 -0.29
C ARG A 42 7.21 7.61 0.70
N ASP A 43 6.15 7.27 1.42
CA ASP A 43 5.61 8.05 2.54
C ASP A 43 4.77 7.15 3.44
N ILE A 44 4.44 7.57 4.67
CA ILE A 44 3.50 6.84 5.53
C ILE A 44 2.07 6.96 5.00
N TYR A 45 1.74 8.08 4.37
CA TYR A 45 0.41 8.35 3.85
C TYR A 45 0.50 8.96 2.45
N LEU A 46 -0.06 8.26 1.46
CA LEU A 46 -0.30 8.79 0.13
C LEU A 46 -1.80 8.80 -0.15
N ASP A 47 -2.23 9.62 -1.10
CA ASP A 47 -3.64 9.70 -1.49
C ASP A 47 -3.85 9.67 -3.00
N GLU A 48 -5.12 9.67 -3.41
CA GLU A 48 -5.53 9.52 -4.81
C GLU A 48 -4.91 10.57 -5.76
N SER A 49 -4.47 11.71 -5.25
CA SER A 49 -3.85 12.77 -6.06
C SER A 49 -2.64 12.27 -6.83
N LYS A 50 -1.97 11.23 -6.31
CA LYS A 50 -0.78 10.63 -6.91
C LYS A 50 -1.09 9.68 -8.07
N ILE A 51 -2.26 9.04 -8.06
CA ILE A 51 -2.64 8.07 -9.10
C ILE A 51 -3.52 8.69 -10.19
N ILE A 52 -4.30 9.75 -9.90
CA ILE A 52 -5.15 10.42 -10.91
C ILE A 52 -4.33 10.86 -12.12
N LYS A 53 -3.17 11.46 -11.85
CA LYS A 53 -2.17 11.83 -12.85
C LYS A 53 -0.80 11.38 -12.32
N PRO A 54 -0.38 10.15 -12.67
CA PRO A 54 0.90 9.62 -12.23
C PRO A 54 2.03 10.59 -12.57
N PRO A 55 3.05 10.73 -11.70
CA PRO A 55 4.13 11.70 -11.89
C PRO A 55 5.11 11.29 -12.99
N SER A 56 5.05 10.04 -13.47
CA SER A 56 5.87 9.50 -14.55
C SER A 56 5.21 8.27 -15.17
N GLN A 57 5.64 7.89 -16.37
CA GLN A 57 5.26 6.64 -17.05
C GLN A 57 5.38 5.41 -16.15
N LEU A 58 6.49 5.29 -15.41
CA LEU A 58 6.70 4.25 -14.41
C LEU A 58 6.63 4.87 -13.02
N TRP A 59 5.63 4.54 -12.22
CA TRP A 59 5.47 5.09 -10.88
C TRP A 59 5.28 3.98 -9.86
N TYR A 60 6.13 3.97 -8.83
CA TYR A 60 6.14 2.97 -7.77
C TYR A 60 5.94 3.65 -6.42
N ALA A 61 4.82 3.35 -5.76
CA ALA A 61 4.44 3.90 -4.48
C ALA A 61 4.59 2.86 -3.36
N TYR A 62 5.37 3.21 -2.33
CA TYR A 62 5.62 2.39 -1.16
C TYR A 62 5.11 3.11 0.09
N THR A 63 3.95 2.71 0.59
CA THR A 63 3.30 3.43 1.70
C THR A 63 2.74 2.53 2.79
N ASP A 64 2.50 3.07 3.98
CA ASP A 64 1.73 2.35 5.00
C ASP A 64 0.23 2.45 4.70
N ILE A 65 -0.23 3.64 4.33
CA ILE A 65 -1.64 3.94 4.06
C ILE A 65 -1.77 4.62 2.70
N PHE A 66 -2.58 4.05 1.81
CA PHE A 66 -3.05 4.70 0.60
C PHE A 66 -4.52 5.05 0.75
N ALA A 67 -4.86 6.34 0.66
CA ALA A 67 -6.21 6.84 0.90
C ALA A 67 -6.90 7.27 -0.40
N PHE A 68 -8.17 6.88 -0.54
CA PHE A 68 -9.10 7.42 -1.51
C PHE A 68 -10.16 8.24 -0.77
N ARG A 69 -10.16 9.56 -0.98
CA ARG A 69 -11.11 10.48 -0.32
C ARG A 69 -12.34 10.78 -1.18
N LYS A 70 -12.42 10.21 -2.38
CA LYS A 70 -13.56 10.34 -3.29
C LYS A 70 -14.04 8.94 -3.71
N PRO A 71 -15.35 8.76 -3.89
CA PRO A 71 -15.92 7.48 -4.32
C PRO A 71 -15.54 7.12 -5.77
N ASP A 72 -15.49 8.13 -6.64
CA ASP A 72 -15.17 7.97 -8.05
C ASP A 72 -13.82 8.63 -8.37
N ILE A 73 -12.87 7.80 -8.83
CA ILE A 73 -11.52 8.25 -9.18
C ILE A 73 -11.29 7.94 -10.64
N THR A 74 -10.96 8.96 -11.43
CA THR A 74 -10.52 8.76 -12.81
C THR A 74 -9.00 8.81 -12.89
N ILE A 75 -8.41 7.75 -13.42
CA ILE A 75 -6.97 7.56 -13.57
C ILE A 75 -6.63 7.78 -15.04
N PHE A 76 -5.63 8.61 -15.31
CA PHE A 76 -5.11 8.88 -16.65
C PHE A 76 -3.65 8.41 -16.73
N PRO A 77 -3.40 7.10 -17.00
CA PRO A 77 -2.05 6.58 -17.15
C PRO A 77 -1.38 7.15 -18.41
N GLU A 78 -0.05 7.31 -18.37
CA GLU A 78 0.72 7.55 -19.58
C GLU A 78 0.70 6.30 -20.50
N ALA A 79 0.89 6.50 -21.80
CA ALA A 79 0.99 5.41 -22.77
C ALA A 79 2.07 4.40 -22.37
N TYR A 80 1.75 3.11 -22.38
CA TYR A 80 2.62 2.02 -21.91
C TYR A 80 3.09 2.19 -20.44
N GLY A 81 2.34 2.95 -19.65
CA GLY A 81 2.66 3.22 -18.26
C GLY A 81 2.50 2.02 -17.34
N SER A 82 3.27 2.00 -16.26
CA SER A 82 3.17 1.03 -15.19
C SER A 82 3.07 1.75 -13.85
N ILE A 83 1.96 1.52 -13.15
CA ILE A 83 1.69 2.06 -11.82
C ILE A 83 1.74 0.91 -10.83
N GLN A 84 2.47 1.07 -9.73
CA GLN A 84 2.49 0.10 -8.65
C GLN A 84 2.23 0.79 -7.32
N ILE A 85 1.27 0.28 -6.57
CA ILE A 85 1.02 0.67 -5.19
C ILE A 85 1.24 -0.55 -4.31
N ILE A 86 2.19 -0.45 -3.38
CA ILE A 86 2.38 -1.41 -2.30
C ILE A 86 2.06 -0.70 -0.99
N THR A 87 0.99 -1.16 -0.35
CA THR A 87 0.49 -0.59 0.89
C THR A 87 0.06 -1.65 1.89
N ARG A 88 0.11 -1.32 3.18
CA ARG A 88 -0.54 -2.15 4.21
C ARG A 88 -2.04 -1.91 4.19
N VAL A 89 -2.46 -0.65 4.16
CA VAL A 89 -3.86 -0.23 4.27
C VAL A 89 -4.28 0.57 3.05
N LEU A 90 -5.31 0.10 2.38
CA LEU A 90 -6.04 0.87 1.39
C LEU A 90 -7.38 1.30 1.99
N THR A 91 -7.57 2.62 2.15
CA THR A 91 -8.68 3.18 2.93
C THR A 91 -9.54 4.14 2.11
N ALA A 92 -10.84 4.13 2.36
CA ALA A 92 -11.82 5.05 1.80
C ALA A 92 -13.01 5.21 2.79
N ASP A 93 -13.79 6.27 2.65
CA ASP A 93 -15.00 6.46 3.47
C ASP A 93 -16.19 5.62 2.97
N THR A 94 -16.20 5.29 1.69
CA THR A 94 -17.24 4.49 1.00
C THR A 94 -16.60 3.53 0.02
N PRO A 95 -17.32 2.51 -0.49
CA PRO A 95 -16.86 1.73 -1.63
C PRO A 95 -16.42 2.64 -2.78
N ILE A 96 -15.33 2.27 -3.46
CA ILE A 96 -14.73 3.09 -4.52
C ILE A 96 -14.76 2.39 -5.87
N ASN A 97 -14.87 3.19 -6.94
CA ASN A 97 -14.65 2.76 -8.31
C ASN A 97 -13.48 3.52 -8.92
N LEU A 98 -12.48 2.78 -9.39
CA LEU A 98 -11.34 3.30 -10.13
C LEU A 98 -11.66 3.22 -11.62
N LYS A 99 -12.02 4.34 -12.23
CA LYS A 99 -12.20 4.44 -13.68
C LYS A 99 -10.86 4.72 -14.35
N VAL A 100 -10.36 3.79 -15.15
CA VAL A 100 -9.13 3.99 -15.92
C VAL A 100 -9.49 4.50 -17.30
N VAL A 101 -8.79 5.53 -17.75
CA VAL A 101 -8.91 6.08 -19.12
C VAL A 101 -7.54 6.04 -19.76
N PRO A 102 -7.17 4.91 -20.40
CA PRO A 102 -5.83 4.75 -20.94
C PRO A 102 -5.79 5.09 -22.44
N ASP A 103 -4.74 5.78 -22.88
CA ASP A 103 -4.53 6.07 -24.32
C ASP A 103 -4.11 4.80 -25.09
N THR A 104 -3.30 3.95 -24.47
CA THR A 104 -2.84 2.65 -24.99
C THR A 104 -2.93 1.59 -23.89
N ILE A 105 -2.35 0.40 -24.09
CA ILE A 105 -2.17 -0.55 -22.99
C ILE A 105 -1.38 0.10 -21.83
N CYS A 106 -1.76 -0.20 -20.59
CA CYS A 106 -1.01 0.13 -19.38
C CYS A 106 -1.17 -0.96 -18.30
N TRP A 107 -0.33 -0.90 -17.26
CA TRP A 107 -0.33 -1.85 -16.17
C TRP A 107 -0.55 -1.15 -14.83
N ILE A 108 -1.43 -1.69 -14.00
CA ILE A 108 -1.66 -1.21 -12.64
C ILE A 108 -1.54 -2.38 -11.68
N TYR A 109 -0.65 -2.24 -10.70
CA TYR A 109 -0.43 -3.21 -9.64
C TYR A 109 -0.90 -2.60 -8.32
N ILE A 110 -1.79 -3.29 -7.63
CA ILE A 110 -2.27 -2.88 -6.30
C ILE A 110 -2.02 -4.04 -5.36
N TYR A 111 -1.13 -3.83 -4.39
CA TYR A 111 -0.89 -4.73 -3.28
C TYR A 111 -1.36 -4.08 -2.00
N ALA A 112 -2.28 -4.74 -1.29
CA ALA A 112 -2.88 -4.24 -0.06
C ALA A 112 -3.20 -5.41 0.88
N SER A 113 -2.85 -5.28 2.16
CA SER A 113 -3.18 -6.30 3.17
C SER A 113 -4.54 -6.06 3.82
N ILE A 114 -4.92 -4.80 4.01
CA ILE A 114 -6.15 -4.36 4.65
C ILE A 114 -6.88 -3.42 3.70
N LEU A 115 -8.16 -3.70 3.48
CA LEU A 115 -9.09 -2.83 2.76
C LEU A 115 -10.17 -2.40 3.74
N ASP A 116 -10.30 -1.09 3.96
CA ASP A 116 -11.40 -0.56 4.80
C ASP A 116 -12.74 -0.54 4.05
N GLN A 117 -12.69 -0.49 2.71
CA GLN A 117 -13.86 -0.48 1.83
C GLN A 117 -13.62 -1.35 0.59
N PRO A 118 -14.67 -1.92 -0.03
CA PRO A 118 -14.58 -2.59 -1.32
C PRO A 118 -14.06 -1.66 -2.42
N ILE A 119 -13.30 -2.23 -3.34
CA ILE A 119 -12.72 -1.53 -4.49
C ILE A 119 -13.20 -2.21 -5.76
N SER A 120 -13.62 -1.40 -6.72
CA SER A 120 -13.92 -1.84 -8.08
C SER A 120 -13.09 -1.07 -9.09
N ILE A 121 -12.94 -1.63 -10.28
CA ILE A 121 -12.22 -1.01 -11.40
C ILE A 121 -13.04 -1.11 -12.68
N SER A 122 -13.01 -0.07 -13.51
CA SER A 122 -13.73 -0.02 -14.78
C SER A 122 -12.89 0.67 -15.86
N VAL A 123 -13.19 0.36 -17.13
CA VAL A 123 -12.64 1.05 -18.30
C VAL A 123 -13.77 1.33 -19.29
N GLY A 124 -13.75 2.51 -19.92
CA GLY A 124 -14.79 2.92 -20.86
C GLY A 124 -16.19 2.90 -20.23
N ASP A 125 -17.10 2.16 -20.88
CA ASP A 125 -18.47 1.92 -20.45
C ASP A 125 -18.69 0.49 -19.92
N GLN A 126 -17.60 -0.23 -19.59
CA GLN A 126 -17.71 -1.57 -19.01
C GLN A 126 -18.23 -1.52 -17.58
N GLU A 127 -18.96 -2.57 -17.20
CA GLU A 127 -19.37 -2.79 -15.81
C GLU A 127 -18.14 -2.89 -14.89
N PRO A 128 -18.17 -2.24 -13.70
CA PRO A 128 -17.06 -2.31 -12.76
C PRO A 128 -16.78 -3.74 -12.28
N LEU A 129 -15.51 -4.12 -12.31
CA LEU A 129 -15.00 -5.37 -11.77
C LEU A 129 -14.61 -5.17 -10.30
N SER A 130 -15.22 -5.93 -9.39
CA SER A 130 -14.85 -5.93 -7.98
C SER A 130 -13.49 -6.61 -7.77
N LEU A 131 -12.62 -5.99 -6.98
CA LEU A 131 -11.30 -6.54 -6.65
C LEU A 131 -11.37 -7.40 -5.38
N GLU A 132 -11.00 -8.68 -5.50
CA GLU A 132 -10.94 -9.63 -4.38
C GLU A 132 -9.58 -9.58 -3.66
N LEU A 133 -9.33 -8.48 -2.93
CA LEU A 133 -8.12 -8.28 -2.13
C LEU A 133 -8.39 -8.37 -0.63
N GLY A 134 -7.36 -8.73 0.13
CA GLY A 134 -7.36 -8.63 1.60
C GLY A 134 -7.64 -9.95 2.32
N LEU A 135 -7.99 -9.84 3.60
CA LEU A 135 -8.15 -11.01 4.48
C LEU A 135 -9.23 -11.96 3.98
N GLY A 136 -8.86 -13.23 3.79
CA GLY A 136 -9.77 -14.30 3.40
C GLY A 136 -9.86 -14.59 1.90
N THR A 137 -9.28 -13.75 1.04
CA THR A 137 -9.25 -14.02 -0.43
C THR A 137 -8.03 -14.83 -0.85
N GLY A 138 -6.97 -14.85 -0.04
CA GLY A 138 -5.67 -15.44 -0.41
C GLY A 138 -4.84 -14.55 -1.34
N ASN A 139 -5.41 -13.47 -1.86
CA ASN A 139 -4.76 -12.54 -2.79
C ASN A 139 -4.19 -11.36 -2.01
N VAL A 140 -2.86 -11.19 -2.07
CA VAL A 140 -2.16 -10.04 -1.47
C VAL A 140 -2.03 -8.86 -2.44
N GLY A 141 -2.32 -9.09 -3.72
CA GLY A 141 -2.37 -8.05 -4.72
C GLY A 141 -3.07 -8.48 -6.00
N VAL A 142 -3.17 -7.52 -6.92
CA VAL A 142 -3.75 -7.70 -8.24
C VAL A 142 -2.91 -6.94 -9.26
N LYS A 143 -2.67 -7.58 -10.40
CA LYS A 143 -2.12 -6.96 -11.60
C LYS A 143 -3.26 -6.78 -12.60
N LEU A 144 -3.38 -5.57 -13.09
CA LEU A 144 -4.41 -5.15 -14.04
C LEU A 144 -3.69 -4.82 -15.34
N ILE A 145 -4.08 -5.49 -16.42
CA ILE A 145 -3.64 -5.17 -17.78
C ILE A 145 -4.81 -4.44 -18.43
N VAL A 146 -4.69 -3.12 -18.53
CA VAL A 146 -5.77 -2.25 -18.96
C VAL A 146 -5.53 -1.86 -20.42
N PHE A 147 -6.48 -2.22 -21.27
CA PHE A 147 -6.60 -1.77 -22.65
C PHE A 147 -7.69 -0.70 -22.74
N PRO A 148 -7.75 0.11 -23.81
CA PRO A 148 -8.79 1.13 -23.98
C PRO A 148 -10.23 0.60 -23.88
N ASP A 149 -10.44 -0.68 -24.20
CA ASP A 149 -11.75 -1.32 -24.31
C ASP A 149 -11.96 -2.52 -23.38
N LYS A 150 -10.95 -2.94 -22.60
CA LYS A 150 -11.06 -4.08 -21.67
C LYS A 150 -10.03 -4.06 -20.54
N ILE A 151 -10.32 -4.81 -19.48
CA ILE A 151 -9.39 -5.09 -18.37
C ILE A 151 -9.19 -6.59 -18.27
N ASP A 152 -7.93 -7.04 -18.34
CA ASP A 152 -7.55 -8.39 -17.93
C ASP A 152 -6.95 -8.32 -16.50
N LEU A 153 -7.35 -9.24 -15.63
CA LEU A 153 -7.01 -9.23 -14.21
C LEU A 153 -6.25 -10.50 -13.81
N GLU A 154 -5.13 -10.33 -13.10
CA GLU A 154 -4.29 -11.40 -12.58
C GLU A 154 -4.05 -11.20 -11.07
N TYR A 155 -4.66 -12.04 -10.22
CA TYR A 155 -4.42 -12.01 -8.78
C TYR A 155 -3.01 -12.49 -8.42
N GLN A 156 -2.49 -11.95 -7.32
CA GLN A 156 -1.14 -12.22 -6.81
C GLN A 156 -1.23 -12.81 -5.40
N GLU A 157 -0.66 -13.99 -5.22
CA GLU A 157 -0.61 -14.70 -3.91
C GLU A 157 0.63 -14.32 -3.09
N CYS A 158 1.60 -13.64 -3.71
CA CYS A 158 2.77 -13.11 -3.05
C CYS A 158 2.99 -11.64 -3.45
N TYR A 159 3.72 -10.91 -2.61
CA TYR A 159 4.21 -9.58 -2.96
C TYR A 159 5.29 -9.67 -4.05
N MET A 160 6.08 -8.61 -4.19
CA MET A 160 7.13 -8.53 -5.21
C MET A 160 8.24 -9.56 -4.99
N ARG A 161 8.57 -10.33 -6.05
CA ARG A 161 9.70 -11.30 -6.07
C ARG A 161 11.02 -10.68 -6.54
N ALA A 162 11.17 -9.37 -6.38
CA ALA A 162 12.36 -8.63 -6.78
C ALA A 162 12.96 -7.90 -5.59
N VAL A 163 14.27 -7.72 -5.65
CA VAL A 163 15.00 -6.87 -4.70
C VAL A 163 14.64 -5.42 -4.97
N ASP A 164 14.14 -4.73 -3.95
CA ASP A 164 13.79 -3.32 -4.03
C ASP A 164 14.21 -2.60 -2.74
N GLU A 165 15.16 -1.68 -2.90
CA GLU A 165 15.74 -0.90 -1.80
C GLU A 165 14.75 0.10 -1.20
N ASP A 166 13.87 0.68 -2.01
CA ASP A 166 12.88 1.65 -1.57
C ASP A 166 11.75 0.97 -0.80
N LEU A 167 11.30 -0.21 -1.26
CA LEU A 167 10.40 -1.06 -0.49
C LEU A 167 11.04 -1.46 0.85
N ARG A 168 12.30 -1.92 0.85
CA ARG A 168 13.02 -2.25 2.10
C ARG A 168 13.09 -1.07 3.06
N ALA A 169 13.37 0.13 2.55
CA ALA A 169 13.39 1.35 3.36
C ALA A 169 12.01 1.70 3.94
N SER A 170 10.94 1.47 3.17
CA SER A 170 9.55 1.65 3.62
C SER A 170 9.19 0.70 4.75
N LEU A 171 9.48 -0.60 4.58
CA LEU A 171 9.24 -1.63 5.59
C LEU A 171 10.03 -1.39 6.88
N ASN A 172 11.29 -0.94 6.78
CA ASN A 172 12.07 -0.53 7.96
C ASN A 172 11.43 0.65 8.70
N THR A 173 10.88 1.62 7.97
CA THR A 173 10.17 2.74 8.57
C THR A 173 8.92 2.26 9.31
N GLN A 174 8.15 1.36 8.69
CA GLN A 174 6.98 0.72 9.31
C GLN A 174 7.33 -0.06 10.58
N LEU A 175 8.46 -0.79 10.61
CA LEU A 175 8.94 -1.46 11.83
C LEU A 175 9.36 -0.49 12.93
N ARG A 176 10.00 0.64 12.59
CA ARG A 176 10.33 1.70 13.57
C ARG A 176 9.06 2.27 14.19
N ILE A 177 8.03 2.49 13.38
CA ILE A 177 6.71 2.92 13.86
C ILE A 177 6.09 1.85 14.77
N ALA A 178 6.12 0.58 14.37
CA ALA A 178 5.60 -0.53 15.19
C ALA A 178 6.28 -0.59 16.57
N ARG A 179 7.61 -0.46 16.61
CA ARG A 179 8.37 -0.39 17.89
C ARG A 179 7.96 0.79 18.75
N ALA A 180 7.73 1.95 18.15
CA ALA A 180 7.33 3.14 18.89
C ALA A 180 5.89 3.05 19.42
N LEU A 181 5.02 2.30 18.73
CA LEU A 181 3.63 2.06 19.11
C LEU A 181 3.44 0.86 20.06
N GLN A 182 4.46 0.03 20.27
CA GLN A 182 4.33 -1.26 20.97
C GLN A 182 3.73 -1.18 22.40
N TRP A 183 3.77 0.00 23.03
CA TRP A 183 3.22 0.26 24.37
C TRP A 183 2.04 1.25 24.37
N LYS A 184 1.67 1.79 23.20
CA LYS A 184 0.65 2.82 23.04
C LYS A 184 -0.55 2.35 22.22
N ASN A 185 -0.30 1.56 21.18
CA ASN A 185 -1.32 0.94 20.34
C ASN A 185 -0.79 -0.40 19.79
N THR A 186 -1.05 -1.47 20.55
CA THR A 186 -0.58 -2.82 20.21
C THR A 186 -1.27 -3.39 18.97
N SER A 187 -2.48 -2.95 18.65
CA SER A 187 -3.22 -3.38 17.45
C SER A 187 -2.49 -2.93 16.18
N ILE A 188 -2.21 -1.63 16.04
CA ILE A 188 -1.46 -1.09 14.89
C ILE A 188 -0.04 -1.66 14.85
N ALA A 189 0.65 -1.78 16.01
CA ALA A 189 1.99 -2.36 16.06
C ALA A 189 2.00 -3.81 15.54
N THR A 190 1.02 -4.63 15.94
CA THR A 190 0.89 -6.03 15.49
C THR A 190 0.57 -6.10 13.99
N SER A 191 -0.29 -5.20 13.50
CA SER A 191 -0.65 -5.12 12.07
C SER A 191 0.58 -4.78 11.20
N LEU A 192 1.37 -3.78 11.59
CA LEU A 192 2.61 -3.42 10.91
C LEU A 192 3.61 -4.60 10.87
N CYS A 193 3.83 -5.26 12.02
CA CYS A 193 4.72 -6.43 12.04
C CYS A 193 4.24 -7.56 11.15
N SER A 194 2.95 -7.86 11.16
CA SER A 194 2.38 -8.96 10.36
C SER A 194 2.46 -8.65 8.86
N TYR A 195 2.20 -7.40 8.48
CA TYR A 195 2.38 -6.95 7.10
C TYR A 195 3.85 -7.06 6.67
N VAL A 196 4.79 -6.52 7.44
CA VAL A 196 6.21 -6.59 7.10
C VAL A 196 6.68 -8.04 7.00
N ASP A 197 6.27 -8.91 7.93
CA ASP A 197 6.53 -10.35 7.87
C ASP A 197 6.04 -10.93 6.54
N SER A 198 4.77 -10.70 6.18
CA SER A 198 4.17 -11.22 4.93
C SER A 198 4.86 -10.73 3.65
N VAL A 199 5.28 -9.46 3.59
CA VAL A 199 5.99 -8.90 2.42
C VAL A 199 7.39 -9.52 2.28
N THR A 200 7.99 -9.93 3.40
CA THR A 200 9.40 -10.37 3.46
C THR A 200 9.57 -11.87 3.68
N THR A 201 8.48 -12.64 3.66
CA THR A 201 8.50 -14.10 3.92
C THR A 201 9.12 -14.89 2.77
N ASP A 202 9.16 -14.36 1.55
CA ASP A 202 9.71 -15.09 0.40
C ASP A 202 11.22 -15.36 0.59
N MET A 203 11.53 -16.62 0.85
CA MET A 203 12.89 -17.12 1.12
C MET A 203 13.83 -16.98 -0.08
N ALA A 204 13.29 -16.82 -1.30
CA ALA A 204 14.11 -16.55 -2.49
C ALA A 204 14.81 -15.17 -2.41
N LEU A 205 14.36 -14.30 -1.50
CA LEU A 205 14.86 -12.94 -1.34
C LEU A 205 15.59 -12.77 0.00
N SER A 206 16.76 -13.38 0.13
CA SER A 206 17.66 -13.22 1.30
C SER A 206 17.95 -11.75 1.66
N PHE A 207 17.80 -10.86 0.69
CA PHE A 207 17.83 -9.41 0.83
C PHE A 207 16.92 -8.83 1.93
N TYR A 208 15.75 -9.43 2.18
CA TYR A 208 14.81 -8.98 3.21
C TYR A 208 14.95 -9.70 4.56
N SER A 209 15.85 -10.68 4.68
CA SER A 209 15.96 -11.56 5.87
C SER A 209 16.09 -10.81 7.19
N GLN A 210 16.90 -9.75 7.23
CA GLN A 210 17.07 -8.95 8.45
C GLN A 210 15.79 -8.20 8.83
N VAL A 211 15.06 -7.66 7.85
CA VAL A 211 13.79 -6.95 8.07
C VAL A 211 12.73 -7.94 8.56
N ASN A 212 12.66 -9.12 7.94
CA ASN A 212 11.78 -10.21 8.36
C ASN A 212 12.05 -10.63 9.81
N ALA A 213 13.31 -10.93 10.15
CA ALA A 213 13.69 -11.35 11.50
C ALA A 213 13.30 -10.31 12.56
N GLN A 214 13.44 -9.02 12.25
CA GLN A 214 13.00 -7.94 13.14
C GLN A 214 11.48 -7.88 13.30
N ALA A 215 10.72 -8.10 12.22
CA ALA A 215 9.26 -8.15 12.26
C ALA A 215 8.77 -9.31 13.12
N VAL A 216 9.32 -10.51 12.92
CA VAL A 216 9.00 -11.72 13.68
C VAL A 216 9.33 -11.54 15.16
N ALA A 217 10.52 -11.06 15.49
CA ALA A 217 10.94 -10.84 16.88
C ALA A 217 10.03 -9.83 17.59
N LEU A 218 9.69 -8.72 16.94
CA LEU A 218 8.79 -7.71 17.52
C LEU A 218 7.37 -8.25 17.69
N ARG A 219 6.87 -9.05 16.73
CA ARG A 219 5.57 -9.72 16.84
C ARG A 219 5.53 -10.68 18.04
N GLN A 220 6.59 -11.45 18.26
CA GLN A 220 6.71 -12.32 19.45
C GLN A 220 6.71 -11.52 20.75
N GLN A 221 7.43 -10.39 20.80
CA GLN A 221 7.42 -9.48 21.95
C GLN A 221 6.04 -8.88 22.23
N LEU A 222 5.26 -8.57 21.18
CA LEU A 222 3.88 -8.09 21.30
C LEU A 222 2.93 -9.19 21.78
N ALA A 223 3.12 -10.42 21.29
CA ALA A 223 2.31 -11.57 21.70
C ALA A 223 2.54 -11.96 23.17
N ALA A 224 3.78 -11.89 23.67
CA ALA A 224 4.13 -12.19 25.05
C ALA A 224 3.56 -11.18 26.08
N LYS A 225 2.99 -10.06 25.62
CA LYS A 225 2.37 -9.03 26.47
C LYS A 225 0.84 -9.13 26.54
N ARG A 226 0.24 -10.04 25.77
CA ARG A 226 -1.19 -10.36 25.87
C ARG A 226 -1.40 -11.34 27.01
#